data_AF-A0A930HR31-F1
#
_entry.id   AF-A0A930HR31-F1
#
_cell.length_a   1.000
_cell.length_b   1.000
_cell.length_c   1.000
_cell.angle_alpha   90.00
_cell.angle_beta   90.00
_cell.angle_gamma   90.00
#
_symmetry.space_group_name_H-M   'P 1'
#
loop_
_entity.id
_entity.type
_entity.pdbx_description
1 polymer ?
#
loop_
_entity_poly.entity_id
_entity_poly.type
_entity_poly.pdbx_seq_one_letter_code
_entity_poly.pdbx_strand_id
1 'polypeptide(L)' 'LVYPMRGLGYYISEGAVETIRAEKRRVFHEESIPRFRRDAELLGITSEELRKALDL' A
#
# COMPACT_ATOMS: atom_id res chain seq x y z
N LEU A 1 11.74 -5.69 -11.24
CA LEU A 1 12.15 -5.84 -9.82
C LEU A 1 13.39 -6.70 -9.71
N VAL A 2 13.43 -7.82 -10.42
CA VAL A 2 14.67 -8.60 -10.59
C VAL A 2 14.95 -8.79 -12.08
N TYR A 3 16.22 -8.98 -12.43
CA TYR A 3 16.67 -9.29 -13.79
C TYR A 3 17.62 -10.50 -13.77
N PRO A 4 17.60 -11.35 -14.81
CA PRO A 4 18.50 -12.50 -14.89
C PRO A 4 19.89 -12.09 -15.36
N MET A 5 20.92 -12.68 -14.78
CA MET A 5 22.31 -12.63 -15.25
C MET A 5 22.74 -14.06 -15.63
N ARG A 6 23.08 -14.25 -16.91
CA ARG A 6 23.32 -15.57 -17.49
C ARG A 6 24.39 -16.33 -16.71
N GLY A 7 24.03 -17.54 -16.24
CA GLY A 7 24.92 -18.43 -15.48
C GLY A 7 25.15 -18.02 -14.02
N LEU A 8 24.54 -16.92 -13.55
CA LEU A 8 24.81 -16.32 -12.24
C LEU A 8 23.54 -16.13 -11.38
N GLY A 9 22.35 -16.14 -11.98
CA GLY A 9 21.07 -16.11 -11.26
C GLY A 9 20.29 -14.82 -11.51
N TYR A 10 19.60 -14.32 -10.48
CA TYR A 10 18.77 -13.10 -10.56
C TYR A 10 19.28 -12.02 -9.61
N TYR A 11 19.20 -10.77 -10.05
CA TYR A 11 19.67 -9.60 -9.32
C TYR A 11 18.56 -8.57 -9.19
N ILE A 12 18.60 -7.76 -8.15
CA ILE A 12 17.62 -6.69 -7.92
C ILE A 12 17.86 -5.58 -8.95
N SER A 13 16.81 -5.21 -9.68
CA SER A 13 16.83 -4.07 -10.59
C SER A 13 17.05 -2.77 -9.80
N GLU A 14 17.81 -1.84 -10.35
CA GLU A 14 17.85 -0.48 -9.83
C GLU A 14 16.43 0.13 -9.82
N GLY A 15 16.08 0.87 -8.78
CA GLY A 15 14.74 1.44 -8.63
C GLY A 15 13.64 0.43 -8.25
N ALA A 16 13.98 -0.83 -7.94
CA ALA A 16 13.00 -1.86 -7.61
C ALA A 16 12.19 -1.51 -6.35
N VAL A 17 12.85 -0.97 -5.33
CA VAL A 17 12.20 -0.64 -4.04
C VAL A 17 11.17 0.46 -4.24
N GLU A 18 11.53 1.50 -5.00
CA GLU A 18 10.70 2.64 -5.32
C GLU A 18 9.47 2.21 -6.12
N THR A 19 9.70 1.33 -7.10
CA THR A 19 8.64 0.74 -7.92
C THR A 19 7.65 -0.07 -7.07
N ILE A 20 8.14 -0.95 -6.19
CA ILE A 20 7.28 -1.72 -5.27
C ILE A 20 6.50 -0.79 -4.35
N ARG A 21 7.15 0.23 -3.79
CA ARG A 21 6.50 1.17 -2.88
C ARG A 21 5.42 1.96 -3.59
N ALA A 22 5.69 2.47 -4.79
CA ALA A 22 4.71 3.20 -5.59
C ALA A 22 3.47 2.34 -5.86
N GLU A 23 3.67 1.09 -6.27
CA GLU A 23 2.57 0.16 -6.53
C GLU A 23 1.78 -0.17 -5.25
N LYS A 24 2.48 -0.44 -4.13
CA LYS A 24 1.80 -0.68 -2.85
C LYS A 24 0.99 0.52 -2.37
N ARG A 25 1.49 1.75 -2.54
CA ARG A 25 0.71 2.97 -2.23
C ARG A 25 -0.53 3.05 -3.11
N ARG A 26 -0.38 2.80 -4.42
CA ARG A 26 -1.49 2.81 -5.38
C ARG A 26 -2.60 1.85 -4.94
N VAL A 27 -2.24 0.58 -4.70
CA VAL A 27 -3.18 -0.45 -4.21
C VAL A 27 -3.82 -0.05 -2.87
N PHE A 28 -3.04 0.50 -1.94
CA PHE A 28 -3.60 0.97 -0.67
C PHE A 28 -4.66 2.07 -0.86
N HIS A 29 -4.40 3.05 -1.73
CA HIS A 29 -5.33 4.13 -2.00
C HIS A 29 -6.58 3.68 -2.78
N GLU A 30 -6.42 2.77 -3.74
CA GLU A 30 -7.52 2.33 -4.61
C GLU A 30 -8.40 1.25 -3.96
N GLU A 31 -7.82 0.38 -3.11
CA GLU A 31 -8.54 -0.77 -2.56
C GLU A 31 -8.73 -0.67 -1.05
N SER A 32 -7.64 -0.38 -0.31
CA SER A 32 -7.68 -0.44 1.16
C SER A 32 -8.45 0.73 1.76
N ILE A 33 -8.21 1.96 1.29
CA ILE A 33 -8.89 3.15 1.80
C ILE A 33 -10.42 3.11 1.54
N PRO A 34 -10.92 2.77 0.35
CA PRO A 34 -12.37 2.67 0.13
C PRO A 34 -13.03 1.59 0.97
N ARG A 35 -12.38 0.43 1.13
CA ARG A 35 -12.88 -0.64 2.00
C ARG A 35 -12.95 -0.19 3.45
N PHE A 36 -11.87 0.39 3.97
CA PHE A 36 -11.82 0.90 5.34
C PHE A 36 -12.88 1.98 5.60
N ARG A 37 -13.03 2.94 4.68
CA ARG A 37 -14.07 3.96 4.76
C ARG A 37 -15.46 3.33 4.80
N ARG A 38 -15.72 2.32 3.97
CA ARG A 38 -17.01 1.63 3.94
C ARG A 38 -17.32 0.94 5.27
N ASP A 39 -16.33 0.28 5.86
CA ASP A 39 -16.48 -0.39 7.16
C ASP A 39 -16.78 0.63 8.27
N ALA A 40 -16.09 1.78 8.26
CA ALA A 40 -16.34 2.87 9.20
C ALA A 40 -17.75 3.47 9.04
N GLU A 41 -18.20 3.72 7.80
CA GLU A 41 -19.56 4.19 7.50
C GLU A 41 -20.63 3.22 8.02
N LEU A 42 -20.43 1.92 7.81
CA LEU A 42 -21.37 0.88 8.26
C LEU A 42 -21.47 0.79 9.79
N LEU A 43 -20.38 1.09 10.48
CA LEU A 43 -20.32 1.13 11.94
C LEU A 43 -20.71 2.48 12.53
N GLY A 44 -20.98 3.48 11.67
CA GLY A 44 -21.29 4.85 12.11
C GLY A 44 -20.11 5.59 12.76
N ILE A 45 -18.87 5.17 12.47
CA ILE A 45 -17.67 5.79 13.02
C ILE A 45 -17.40 7.09 12.26
N THR A 46 -17.29 8.19 13.00
CA THR A 46 -16.99 9.51 12.43
C THR A 46 -15.52 9.66 12.03
N SER A 47 -15.23 10.64 11.17
CA SER A 47 -13.85 11.00 10.80
C SER A 47 -13.00 11.36 12.01
N GLU A 48 -13.57 12.04 13.00
CA GLU A 48 -12.93 12.49 14.23
C GLU A 48 -12.57 11.30 15.13
N GLU A 49 -13.48 10.33 15.29
CA GLU A 49 -13.20 9.10 16.04
C GLU A 49 -12.11 8.26 15.36
N LEU A 50 -12.16 8.16 14.02
CA LEU A 50 -11.10 7.51 13.23
C LEU A 50 -9.74 8.19 13.41
N ARG A 51 -9.72 9.53 13.32
CA ARG A 51 -8.51 10.33 13.47
C ARG A 51 -7.88 10.11 14.85
N LYS A 52 -8.71 10.13 15.90
CA LYS A 52 -8.30 9.83 17.28
C LYS A 52 -7.79 8.39 17.45
N ALA A 53 -8.45 7.40 16.83
CA ALA A 53 -8.04 6.00 16.91
C ALA A 53 -6.72 5.70 16.19
N LEU A 54 -6.38 6.50 15.17
CA LEU A 54 -5.14 6.37 14.40
C LEU A 54 -3.98 7.21 14.96
N ASP A 55 -4.19 7.91 16.08
CA ASP A 55 -3.25 8.88 16.64
C ASP A 55 -2.75 9.90 15.59
N LEU A 56 -3.61 10.25 14.64
CA LEU A 56 -3.30 11.21 13.57
C LEU A 56 -3.75 12.61 13.94
#